data_AF-A0AAW2LM44-F1
#
_entry.id   AF-A0AAW2LM44-F1
#
_cell.length_a   1.000
_cell.length_b   1.000
_cell.length_c   1.000
_cell.angle_alpha   90.00
_cell.angle_beta   90.00
_cell.angle_gamma   90.00
#
_symmetry.space_group_name_H-M   'P 1'
#
loop_
_entity.id
_entity.type
_entity.pdbx_description
1 polymer ?
#
loop_
_entity_poly.entity_id
_entity_poly.type
_entity_poly.pdbx_seq_one_letter_code
_entity_poly.pdbx_strand_id
1 'polypeptide(L)'
;MCVSSISYSFVMSGSSFGTVTPQRGLRQGDPLSPYLFLLCMEAFCSLLQEAENEGHIRGVAVCRRGLRISHLLFADDTLICCQAIESEASSIQYVLNVYGKASGQEVNLHKSTVVFSKNVSKEVRDSLTNKLGIRWEERHDKYLGLPAVVGKSRKEVFSNIRDKIWNKIQGWNERFLSQAGKEILIKAVVQAIPAYAMGCFRLPVTLVNDIQCMISDFWWHNRGSRKIHWVAWHRLCIRKEGGMGFRDLKAFNGAMLAKQIWRLFTKPESLLS
;
A
#
# COMPACT_ATOMS: atom_id res chain seq x y z
N MET A 1 -18.71 24.81 9.69
CA MET A 1 -17.33 24.46 10.10
C MET A 1 -16.48 25.72 9.97
N CYS A 2 -15.82 26.17 11.03
CA CYS A 2 -15.04 27.42 11.03
C CYS A 2 -13.54 27.10 10.86
N VAL A 3 -13.11 26.84 9.63
CA VAL A 3 -11.68 26.67 9.30
C VAL A 3 -11.18 27.97 8.69
N SER A 4 -10.17 28.59 9.30
CA SER A 4 -9.48 29.74 8.73
C SER A 4 -8.23 29.30 7.98
N SER A 5 -7.85 30.06 6.95
CA SER A 5 -6.60 29.78 6.23
C SER A 5 -5.41 29.98 7.17
N ILE A 6 -4.41 29.13 7.01
CA ILE A 6 -3.13 29.21 7.72
C ILE A 6 -2.28 30.35 7.16
N SER A 7 -1.28 30.81 7.91
CA SER A 7 -0.23 31.70 7.43
C SER A 7 1.14 31.06 7.66
N TYR A 8 2.04 31.23 6.68
CA TYR A 8 3.41 30.76 6.75
C TYR A 8 4.36 31.94 6.97
N SER A 9 5.39 31.74 7.78
CA SER A 9 6.56 32.61 7.85
C SER A 9 7.83 31.80 7.60
N PHE A 10 8.87 32.44 7.07
CA PHE A 10 10.11 31.76 6.70
C PHE A 10 11.17 32.05 7.75
N VAL A 11 11.78 31.03 8.33
CA VAL A 11 12.91 31.22 9.25
C VAL A 11 14.20 31.26 8.43
N MET A 12 14.86 32.42 8.42
CA MET A 12 16.19 32.60 7.82
C MET A 12 17.17 33.03 8.92
N SER A 13 18.26 32.29 9.08
CA SER A 13 19.30 32.57 10.09
C SER A 13 18.76 32.73 11.53
N GLY A 14 17.72 31.98 11.90
CA GLY A 14 17.12 32.01 13.23
C GLY A 14 16.07 33.11 13.46
N SER A 15 15.86 33.99 12.50
CA SER A 15 14.82 35.04 12.54
C SER A 15 13.70 34.73 11.57
N SER A 16 12.45 35.02 11.96
CA SER A 16 11.27 34.87 11.11
C SER A 16 11.14 36.07 10.16
N PHE A 17 11.05 35.81 8.87
CA PHE A 17 10.92 36.80 7.80
C PHE A 17 9.68 36.53 6.95
N GLY A 18 8.99 37.62 6.61
CA GLY A 18 7.84 37.62 5.72
C GLY A 18 6.62 36.87 6.28
N THR A 19 5.49 37.02 5.60
CA THR A 19 4.30 36.21 5.86
C THR A 19 3.59 35.96 4.54
N VAL A 20 3.23 34.71 4.29
CA VAL A 20 2.48 34.28 3.12
C VAL A 20 1.22 33.58 3.60
N THR A 21 0.07 34.09 3.19
CA THR A 21 -1.23 33.47 3.45
C THR A 21 -1.65 32.70 2.20
N PRO A 22 -1.53 31.36 2.16
CA PRO A 22 -2.04 30.56 1.05
C PRO A 22 -3.54 30.79 0.86
N GLN A 23 -3.95 30.86 -0.41
CA GLN A 23 -5.37 30.92 -0.79
C GLN A 23 -5.99 29.52 -0.95
N ARG A 24 -5.16 28.49 -1.15
CA ARG A 24 -5.58 27.10 -1.39
C ARG A 24 -4.63 26.14 -0.70
N GLY A 25 -5.14 24.95 -0.41
CA GLY A 25 -4.37 23.84 0.15
C GLY A 25 -4.44 23.76 1.67
N LEU A 26 -4.20 22.54 2.17
CA LEU A 26 -4.15 22.23 3.58
C LEU A 26 -2.70 22.06 4.01
N ARG A 27 -2.39 22.39 5.27
CA ARG A 27 -1.02 22.29 5.78
C ARG A 27 -0.62 20.82 5.93
N GLN A 28 0.50 20.42 5.32
CA GLN A 28 1.10 19.12 5.60
C GLN A 28 1.66 19.07 7.03
N GLY A 29 1.36 17.99 7.75
CA GLY A 29 1.76 17.82 9.15
C GLY A 29 0.81 18.44 10.18
N ASP A 30 -0.25 19.12 9.75
CA ASP A 30 -1.35 19.53 10.64
C ASP A 30 -2.26 18.31 10.92
N PRO A 31 -2.52 17.97 12.20
CA PRO A 31 -3.41 16.87 12.57
C PRO A 31 -4.83 16.98 12.00
N LEU A 32 -5.34 18.18 11.68
CA LEU A 32 -6.69 18.38 11.17
C LEU A 32 -6.79 18.20 9.65
N SER A 33 -5.73 18.53 8.90
CA SER A 33 -5.70 18.47 7.44
C SER A 33 -6.17 17.13 6.84
N PRO A 34 -5.77 15.95 7.37
CA PRO A 34 -6.26 14.68 6.84
C PRO A 34 -7.77 14.51 6.95
N TYR A 35 -8.39 14.97 8.03
CA TYR A 35 -9.84 14.86 8.23
C TYR A 35 -10.61 15.77 7.29
N LEU A 36 -10.11 17.00 7.09
CA LEU A 36 -10.70 17.92 6.12
C LEU A 36 -10.59 17.38 4.70
N PHE A 37 -9.46 16.76 4.36
CA PHE A 37 -9.30 16.07 3.09
C PHE A 37 -10.30 14.92 2.93
N LEU A 38 -10.48 14.08 3.96
CA LEU A 38 -11.46 12.98 3.92
C LEU A 38 -12.89 13.48 3.74
N LEU A 39 -13.27 14.59 4.37
CA LEU A 39 -14.59 15.20 4.19
C LEU A 39 -14.82 15.68 2.75
N CYS A 40 -13.80 16.23 2.09
CA CYS A 40 -13.89 16.57 0.68
C CYS A 40 -14.00 15.31 -0.19
N MET A 41 -13.20 14.28 0.10
CA MET A 41 -13.24 13.01 -0.64
C MET A 41 -14.56 12.25 -0.46
N GLU A 42 -15.27 12.45 0.65
CA GLU A 42 -16.61 11.87 0.85
C GLU A 42 -17.60 12.34 -0.23
N ALA A 43 -17.50 13.60 -0.67
CA ALA A 43 -18.31 14.10 -1.77
C ALA A 43 -17.98 13.39 -3.10
N PHE A 44 -16.70 13.06 -3.34
CA PHE A 44 -16.30 12.28 -4.51
C PHE A 44 -16.81 10.84 -4.44
N CYS A 45 -16.68 10.18 -3.27
CA CYS A 45 -17.25 8.86 -3.03
C CYS A 45 -18.76 8.86 -3.26
N SER A 46 -19.47 9.89 -2.78
CA SER A 46 -20.92 10.02 -2.94
C SER A 46 -21.32 10.10 -4.42
N LEU A 47 -20.60 10.88 -5.24
CA LEU A 47 -20.85 10.97 -6.68
C LEU A 47 -20.61 9.63 -7.40
N LEU A 48 -19.59 8.87 -6.99
CA LEU A 48 -19.33 7.53 -7.54
C LEU A 48 -20.39 6.51 -7.11
N GLN A 49 -20.86 6.59 -5.86
CA GLN A 49 -21.95 5.75 -5.34
C GLN A 49 -23.28 6.05 -6.04
N GLU A 50 -23.58 7.33 -6.29
CA GLU A 50 -24.74 7.74 -7.07
C GLU A 50 -24.70 7.16 -8.48
N ALA A 51 -23.56 7.34 -9.18
CA ALA A 51 -23.36 6.74 -10.50
C ALA A 51 -23.43 5.20 -10.48
N GLU A 52 -23.05 4.54 -9.40
CA GLU A 52 -23.22 3.10 -9.23
C GLU A 52 -24.68 2.69 -9.02
N ASN A 53 -25.41 3.40 -8.16
CA ASN A 53 -26.81 3.17 -7.87
C ASN A 53 -27.72 3.39 -9.10
N GLU A 54 -27.38 4.37 -9.93
CA GLU A 54 -28.07 4.65 -11.20
C GLU A 54 -27.67 3.67 -12.32
N GLY A 55 -26.69 2.81 -12.09
CA GLY A 55 -26.21 1.83 -13.07
C GLY A 55 -25.30 2.42 -14.15
N HIS A 56 -24.82 3.65 -13.96
CA HIS A 56 -23.83 4.30 -14.84
C HIS A 56 -22.41 3.77 -14.64
N ILE A 57 -22.09 3.25 -13.46
CA ILE A 57 -20.82 2.56 -13.17
C ILE A 57 -21.14 1.23 -12.50
N ARG A 58 -20.74 0.11 -13.09
CA ARG A 58 -21.17 -1.20 -12.58
C ARG A 58 -20.27 -1.75 -11.47
N GLY A 59 -19.01 -1.33 -11.44
CA GLY A 59 -17.99 -1.90 -10.55
C GLY A 59 -17.58 -3.34 -10.90
N VAL A 60 -16.79 -3.94 -10.02
CA VAL A 60 -16.33 -5.34 -10.10
C VAL A 60 -16.87 -6.13 -8.93
N ALA A 61 -17.41 -7.32 -9.19
CA ALA A 61 -17.88 -8.25 -8.17
C ALA A 61 -16.91 -9.42 -7.98
N VAL A 62 -16.61 -9.79 -6.73
CA VAL A 62 -15.77 -10.95 -6.42
C VAL A 62 -16.48 -12.28 -6.70
N CYS A 63 -17.80 -12.33 -6.54
CA CYS A 63 -18.64 -13.48 -6.88
C CYS A 63 -20.03 -13.05 -7.37
N ARG A 64 -20.82 -13.95 -7.97
CA ARG A 64 -22.11 -13.62 -8.63
C ARG A 64 -23.10 -12.87 -7.74
N ARG A 65 -23.07 -13.10 -6.43
CA ARG A 65 -23.90 -12.42 -5.41
C ARG A 65 -23.06 -11.67 -4.38
N GLY A 66 -21.80 -11.38 -4.72
CA GLY A 66 -20.87 -10.71 -3.82
C GLY A 66 -21.03 -9.20 -3.87
N LEU A 67 -20.37 -8.54 -2.92
CA LEU A 67 -20.22 -7.09 -2.92
C LEU A 67 -19.60 -6.64 -4.25
N ARG A 68 -20.20 -5.60 -4.84
CA ARG A 68 -19.63 -4.88 -5.96
C ARG A 68 -18.77 -3.75 -5.42
N ILE A 69 -17.60 -3.60 -6.03
CA ILE A 69 -16.64 -2.56 -5.69
C ILE A 69 -16.47 -1.70 -6.94
N SER A 70 -16.99 -0.49 -6.90
CA SER A 70 -16.79 0.53 -7.95
C SER A 70 -15.54 1.39 -7.68
N HIS A 71 -15.18 1.60 -6.42
CA HIS A 71 -14.03 2.43 -6.06
C HIS A 71 -13.36 2.01 -4.74
N LEU A 72 -12.06 2.26 -4.64
CA LEU A 72 -11.25 2.13 -3.42
C LEU A 72 -10.36 3.38 -3.29
N LEU A 73 -10.38 4.00 -2.12
CA LEU A 73 -9.63 5.24 -1.87
C LEU A 73 -8.73 5.08 -0.66
N PHE A 74 -7.50 5.58 -0.79
CA PHE A 74 -6.58 5.75 0.32
C PHE A 74 -5.87 7.09 0.15
N ALA A 75 -6.27 8.08 0.96
CA ALA A 75 -5.88 9.47 0.72
C ALA A 75 -6.18 9.88 -0.74
N ASP A 76 -5.18 10.33 -1.49
CA ASP A 76 -5.28 10.70 -2.89
C ASP A 76 -5.20 9.52 -3.87
N ASP A 77 -4.70 8.35 -3.42
CA ASP A 77 -4.60 7.16 -4.26
C ASP A 77 -5.98 6.50 -4.44
N THR A 78 -6.58 6.76 -5.60
CA THR A 78 -7.91 6.27 -5.98
C THR A 78 -7.82 5.16 -7.02
N LEU A 79 -8.49 4.04 -6.78
CA LEU A 79 -8.71 2.97 -7.74
C LEU A 79 -10.20 2.94 -8.11
N ILE A 80 -10.51 3.05 -9.40
CA ILE A 80 -11.87 2.98 -9.93
C ILE A 80 -12.01 1.72 -10.78
N CYS A 81 -13.09 0.98 -10.55
CA CYS A 81 -13.46 -0.24 -11.25
C CYS A 81 -14.72 0.00 -12.07
N CYS A 82 -14.67 -0.33 -13.36
CA CYS A 82 -15.79 -0.20 -14.28
C CYS A 82 -15.70 -1.28 -15.37
N GLN A 83 -16.78 -1.44 -16.14
CA GLN A 83 -16.73 -2.21 -17.37
C GLN A 83 -15.95 -1.46 -18.45
N ALA A 84 -15.22 -2.21 -19.28
CA ALA A 84 -14.47 -1.67 -20.41
C ALA A 84 -15.42 -1.32 -21.58
N ILE A 85 -16.33 -0.38 -21.35
CA ILE A 85 -17.26 0.16 -22.33
C ILE A 85 -17.23 1.68 -22.29
N GLU A 86 -17.56 2.29 -23.43
CA GLU A 86 -17.42 3.73 -23.61
C GLU A 86 -18.36 4.55 -22.70
N SER A 87 -19.56 4.03 -22.40
CA SER A 87 -20.54 4.68 -21.54
C SER A 87 -20.03 4.83 -20.11
N GLU A 88 -19.49 3.78 -19.49
CA GLU A 88 -18.98 3.85 -18.11
C GLU A 88 -17.73 4.74 -18.02
N ALA A 89 -16.86 4.70 -19.04
CA ALA A 89 -15.72 5.61 -19.11
C ALA A 89 -16.16 7.09 -19.19
N SER A 90 -17.20 7.39 -19.96
CA SER A 90 -17.84 8.71 -19.98
C SER A 90 -18.40 9.11 -18.62
N SER A 91 -19.07 8.18 -17.91
CA SER A 91 -19.60 8.44 -16.58
C SER A 91 -18.49 8.76 -15.57
N ILE A 92 -17.36 8.05 -15.63
CA ILE A 92 -16.19 8.36 -14.78
C ILE A 92 -15.67 9.77 -15.08
N GLN A 93 -15.51 10.14 -16.36
CA GLN A 93 -15.06 11.49 -16.72
C GLN A 93 -16.02 12.57 -16.24
N TYR A 94 -17.32 12.31 -16.34
CA TYR A 94 -18.34 13.22 -15.84
C TYR A 94 -18.20 13.43 -14.33
N VAL A 95 -18.11 12.35 -13.55
CA VAL A 95 -17.94 12.41 -12.10
C VAL A 95 -16.66 13.16 -11.72
N LEU A 96 -15.54 12.85 -12.37
CA LEU A 96 -14.27 13.55 -12.14
C LEU A 96 -14.35 15.05 -12.44
N ASN A 97 -15.05 15.43 -13.51
CA ASN A 97 -15.22 16.83 -13.91
C ASN A 97 -16.14 17.59 -12.93
N VAL A 98 -17.25 16.99 -12.51
CA VAL A 98 -18.16 17.57 -11.52
C VAL A 98 -17.44 17.77 -10.20
N TYR A 99 -16.74 16.73 -9.73
CA TYR A 99 -15.96 16.82 -8.50
C TYR A 99 -14.84 17.86 -8.60
N GLY A 100 -14.08 17.88 -9.70
CA GLY A 100 -12.99 18.84 -9.90
C GLY A 100 -13.48 20.28 -9.94
N LYS A 101 -14.63 20.55 -10.58
CA LYS A 101 -15.26 21.88 -10.58
C LYS A 101 -15.74 22.31 -9.19
N ALA A 102 -16.30 21.39 -8.41
CA ALA A 102 -16.81 21.69 -7.08
C ALA A 102 -15.70 21.86 -6.02
N SER A 103 -14.67 21.02 -6.07
CA SER A 103 -13.59 20.99 -5.08
C SER A 103 -12.38 21.85 -5.45
N GLY A 104 -12.20 22.16 -6.73
CA GLY A 104 -10.97 22.75 -7.27
C GLY A 104 -9.78 21.80 -7.31
N GLN A 105 -9.98 20.49 -7.07
CA GLN A 105 -8.96 19.46 -7.23
C GLN A 105 -8.88 18.97 -8.68
N GLU A 106 -7.68 18.60 -9.11
CA GLU A 106 -7.44 18.08 -10.46
C GLU A 106 -6.80 16.69 -10.41
N VAL A 107 -7.21 15.82 -11.35
CA VAL A 107 -6.62 14.49 -11.51
C VAL A 107 -5.26 14.62 -12.17
N ASN A 108 -4.26 13.96 -11.59
CA ASN A 108 -2.95 13.85 -12.24
C ASN A 108 -2.98 12.76 -13.32
N LEU A 109 -3.32 13.12 -14.55
CA LEU A 109 -3.39 12.19 -15.68
C LEU A 109 -2.06 11.51 -16.00
N HIS A 110 -0.92 12.18 -15.71
CA HIS A 110 0.40 11.61 -15.92
C HIS A 110 0.76 10.49 -14.94
N LYS A 111 0.21 10.54 -13.72
CA LYS A 111 0.35 9.47 -12.71
C LYS A 111 -0.76 8.42 -12.80
N SER A 112 -1.85 8.74 -13.48
CA SER A 112 -3.02 7.86 -13.61
C SER A 112 -2.78 6.85 -14.74
N THR A 113 -3.05 5.58 -14.46
CA THR A 113 -2.92 4.51 -15.45
C THR A 113 -4.18 3.65 -15.50
N VAL A 114 -4.46 3.08 -16.67
CA VAL A 114 -5.58 2.14 -16.86
C VAL A 114 -5.06 0.76 -17.18
N VAL A 115 -5.72 -0.24 -16.62
CA VAL A 115 -5.41 -1.65 -16.84
C VAL A 115 -6.69 -2.36 -17.25
N PHE A 116 -6.59 -3.12 -18.34
CA PHE A 116 -7.72 -3.85 -18.91
C PHE A 116 -7.62 -5.33 -18.62
N SER A 117 -8.78 -6.00 -18.56
CA SER A 117 -8.81 -7.46 -18.54
C SER A 117 -8.27 -8.03 -19.86
N LYS A 118 -7.76 -9.27 -19.82
CA LYS A 118 -7.23 -9.96 -21.00
C LYS A 118 -8.24 -10.09 -22.14
N ASN A 119 -9.53 -10.02 -21.83
CA ASN A 119 -10.62 -10.23 -22.78
C ASN A 119 -11.02 -8.96 -23.55
N VAL A 120 -10.44 -7.80 -23.22
CA VAL A 120 -10.74 -6.54 -23.94
C VAL A 120 -9.92 -6.49 -25.23
N SER A 121 -10.55 -6.24 -26.37
CA SER A 121 -9.86 -6.12 -27.67
C SER A 121 -8.97 -4.88 -27.72
N LYS A 122 -7.96 -4.86 -28.61
CA LYS A 122 -7.03 -3.74 -28.70
C LYS A 122 -7.73 -2.44 -29.11
N GLU A 123 -8.70 -2.54 -30.02
CA GLU A 123 -9.48 -1.42 -30.53
C GLU A 123 -10.26 -0.72 -29.42
N VAL A 124 -10.89 -1.52 -28.52
CA VAL A 124 -11.61 -0.99 -27.35
C VAL A 124 -10.63 -0.36 -26.37
N ARG A 125 -9.47 -0.97 -26.13
CA ARG A 125 -8.45 -0.37 -25.23
C ARG A 125 -7.99 0.99 -25.74
N ASP A 126 -7.62 1.07 -27.02
CA ASP A 126 -7.11 2.29 -27.64
C ASP A 126 -8.18 3.40 -27.63
N SER A 127 -9.45 3.04 -27.90
CA SER A 127 -10.58 3.96 -27.80
C SER A 127 -10.75 4.51 -26.37
N LEU A 128 -10.77 3.64 -25.36
CA LEU A 128 -10.96 4.03 -23.97
C LEU A 128 -9.78 4.83 -23.41
N THR A 129 -8.54 4.48 -23.77
CA THR A 129 -7.35 5.24 -23.34
C THR A 129 -7.32 6.64 -23.93
N ASN A 130 -7.66 6.76 -25.21
CA ASN A 130 -7.73 8.06 -25.88
C ASN A 130 -8.85 8.93 -25.28
N LYS A 131 -9.99 8.31 -24.97
CA LYS A 131 -11.09 9.00 -24.33
C LYS A 131 -10.72 9.50 -22.94
N LEU A 132 -10.19 8.62 -22.09
CA LEU A 132 -9.84 8.94 -20.70
C LEU A 132 -8.59 9.81 -20.57
N GLY A 133 -7.75 9.90 -21.60
CA GLY A 133 -6.51 10.68 -21.57
C GLY A 133 -5.44 10.10 -20.64
N ILE A 134 -5.49 8.79 -20.37
CA ILE A 134 -4.59 8.10 -19.44
C ILE A 134 -3.83 6.99 -20.14
N ARG A 135 -2.62 6.73 -19.64
CA ARG A 135 -1.73 5.72 -20.19
C ARG A 135 -2.25 4.32 -19.87
N TRP A 136 -2.27 3.45 -20.86
CA TRP A 136 -2.46 2.02 -20.64
C TRP A 136 -1.19 1.34 -20.13
N GLU A 137 -1.35 0.48 -19.14
CA GLU A 137 -0.33 -0.43 -18.66
C GLU A 137 -0.82 -1.88 -18.70
N GLU A 138 0.08 -2.81 -19.01
CA GLU A 138 -0.26 -4.24 -19.06
C GLU A 138 -0.64 -4.77 -17.67
N ARG A 139 -0.03 -4.22 -16.62
CA ARG A 139 -0.27 -4.60 -15.23
C ARG A 139 -0.24 -3.37 -14.34
N HIS A 140 -1.14 -3.37 -13.36
CA HIS A 140 -1.07 -2.38 -12.28
C HIS A 140 -0.03 -2.90 -11.29
N ASP A 141 1.17 -2.33 -11.36
CA ASP A 141 2.33 -2.92 -10.67
C ASP A 141 2.17 -2.89 -9.15
N LYS A 142 1.64 -1.80 -8.58
CA LYS A 142 1.48 -1.64 -7.12
C LYS A 142 0.31 -0.71 -6.75
N TYR A 143 -0.49 -1.13 -5.79
CA TYR A 143 -1.43 -0.29 -5.04
C TYR A 143 -1.03 -0.33 -3.55
N LEU A 144 -0.83 0.82 -2.92
CA LEU A 144 -0.34 0.93 -1.52
C LEU A 144 0.96 0.18 -1.25
N GLY A 145 1.84 0.11 -2.25
CA GLY A 145 3.12 -0.59 -2.15
C GLY A 145 3.02 -2.12 -2.19
N LEU A 146 1.83 -2.67 -2.40
CA LEU A 146 1.57 -4.09 -2.62
C LEU A 146 1.12 -4.35 -4.05
N PRO A 147 1.38 -5.55 -4.60
CA PRO A 147 0.93 -5.91 -5.94
C PRO A 147 -0.60 -5.93 -6.02
N ALA A 148 -1.16 -5.15 -6.95
CA ALA A 148 -2.61 -5.12 -7.14
C ALA A 148 -3.14 -6.35 -7.87
N VAL A 149 -2.32 -6.96 -8.73
CA VAL A 149 -2.63 -8.23 -9.41
C VAL A 149 -1.60 -9.29 -9.05
N VAL A 150 -1.99 -10.27 -8.24
CA VAL A 150 -1.16 -11.43 -7.94
C VAL A 150 -1.33 -12.47 -9.05
N GLY A 151 -0.44 -12.43 -10.05
CA GLY A 151 -0.39 -13.41 -11.13
C GLY A 151 0.11 -14.79 -10.69
N LYS A 152 0.37 -15.68 -11.66
CA LYS A 152 0.86 -17.05 -11.40
C LYS A 152 2.24 -17.08 -10.71
N SER A 153 3.12 -16.11 -10.98
CA SER A 153 4.45 -16.04 -10.36
C SER A 153 4.41 -15.20 -9.06
N ARG A 154 3.99 -15.83 -7.96
CA ARG A 154 4.01 -15.19 -6.64
C ARG A 154 5.43 -14.83 -6.17
N LYS A 155 6.47 -15.49 -6.70
CA LYS A 155 7.86 -15.26 -6.31
C LYS A 155 8.40 -13.93 -6.83
N GLU A 156 8.15 -13.60 -8.09
CA GLU A 156 8.52 -12.30 -8.69
C GLU A 156 7.75 -11.16 -8.03
N VAL A 157 6.45 -11.36 -7.82
CA VAL A 157 5.55 -10.38 -7.23
C VAL A 157 6.03 -9.88 -5.86
N PHE A 158 6.63 -10.77 -5.05
CA PHE A 158 7.14 -10.45 -3.72
C PHE A 158 8.68 -10.34 -3.64
N SER A 159 9.41 -10.39 -4.76
CA SER A 159 10.88 -10.23 -4.75
C SER A 159 11.31 -8.90 -4.15
N ASN A 160 10.51 -7.84 -4.37
CA ASN A 160 10.72 -6.52 -3.79
C ASN A 160 10.85 -6.54 -2.26
N ILE A 161 10.14 -7.45 -1.56
CA ILE A 161 10.24 -7.58 -0.09
C ILE A 161 11.61 -8.14 0.28
N ARG A 162 12.03 -9.19 -0.41
CA ARG A 162 13.35 -9.82 -0.26
C ARG A 162 14.45 -8.78 -0.49
N ASP A 163 14.36 -8.03 -1.57
CA ASP A 163 15.40 -7.09 -1.99
C ASP A 163 15.47 -5.88 -1.04
N LYS A 164 14.34 -5.41 -0.52
CA LYS A 164 14.31 -4.39 0.56
C LYS A 164 15.02 -4.88 1.82
N ILE A 165 14.77 -6.11 2.24
CA ILE A 165 15.42 -6.72 3.41
C ILE A 165 16.93 -6.85 3.16
N TRP A 166 17.32 -7.37 2.00
CA TRP A 166 18.71 -7.51 1.60
C TRP A 166 19.44 -6.17 1.63
N ASN A 167 18.88 -5.13 1.00
CA ASN A 167 19.48 -3.80 0.96
C ASN A 167 19.63 -3.18 2.36
N LYS A 168 18.70 -3.43 3.28
CA LYS A 168 18.84 -2.99 4.68
C LYS A 168 19.96 -3.71 5.39
N ILE A 169 20.05 -5.03 5.24
CA ILE A 169 21.10 -5.85 5.84
C ILE A 169 22.49 -5.43 5.31
N GLN A 170 22.63 -5.28 4.00
CA GLN A 170 23.89 -4.86 3.36
C GLN A 170 24.29 -3.42 3.72
N GLY A 171 23.31 -2.54 3.89
CA GLY A 171 23.56 -1.16 4.32
C GLY A 171 24.01 -1.03 5.78
N TRP A 172 23.87 -2.08 6.59
CA TRP A 172 24.34 -2.06 7.97
C TRP A 172 25.79 -2.46 8.05
N ASN A 173 26.62 -1.53 8.52
CA ASN A 173 28.02 -1.82 8.77
C ASN A 173 28.16 -2.73 10.00
N GLU A 174 28.27 -4.04 9.74
CA GLU A 174 28.42 -5.06 10.78
C GLU A 174 29.60 -4.80 11.73
N ARG A 175 30.63 -4.04 11.28
CA ARG A 175 31.83 -3.74 12.07
C ARG A 175 31.52 -2.96 13.35
N PHE A 176 30.41 -2.21 13.39
CA PHE A 176 30.04 -1.36 14.53
C PHE A 176 28.85 -1.91 15.33
N LEU A 177 28.30 -3.08 14.95
CA LEU A 177 27.11 -3.63 15.60
C LEU A 177 27.48 -4.69 16.63
N SER A 178 27.08 -4.44 17.88
CA SER A 178 27.04 -5.45 18.92
C SER A 178 25.97 -6.51 18.59
N GLN A 179 26.06 -7.68 19.22
CA GLN A 179 25.07 -8.74 19.04
C GLN A 179 23.66 -8.27 19.47
N ALA A 180 23.56 -7.50 20.54
CA ALA A 180 22.31 -6.86 20.98
C ALA A 180 21.78 -5.85 19.95
N GLY A 181 22.67 -5.06 19.32
CA GLY A 181 22.30 -4.15 18.24
C GLY A 181 21.72 -4.89 17.03
N LYS A 182 22.32 -6.02 16.64
CA LYS A 182 21.78 -6.88 15.57
C LYS A 182 20.39 -7.41 15.92
N GLU A 183 20.18 -7.84 17.16
CA GLU A 183 18.90 -8.36 17.62
C GLU A 183 17.79 -7.32 17.46
N ILE A 184 18.06 -6.08 17.90
CA ILE A 184 17.12 -4.95 17.80
C ILE A 184 16.82 -4.65 16.33
N LEU A 185 17.83 -4.58 15.47
CA LEU A 185 17.65 -4.31 14.04
C LEU A 185 16.83 -5.38 13.33
N ILE A 186 17.07 -6.66 13.65
CA ILE A 186 16.28 -7.78 13.10
C ILE A 186 14.81 -7.64 13.51
N LYS A 187 14.54 -7.41 14.80
CA LYS A 187 13.17 -7.35 15.33
C LYS A 187 12.41 -6.10 14.88
N ALA A 188 13.06 -4.94 14.94
CA ALA A 188 12.42 -3.66 14.69
C ALA A 188 12.30 -3.34 13.19
N VAL A 189 13.28 -3.76 12.37
CA VAL A 189 13.33 -3.43 10.95
C VAL A 189 13.05 -4.64 10.09
N VAL A 190 13.87 -5.69 10.15
CA VAL A 190 13.78 -6.80 9.18
C VAL A 190 12.45 -7.54 9.29
N GLN A 191 12.01 -7.89 10.50
CA GLN A 191 10.75 -8.59 10.74
C GLN A 191 9.51 -7.71 10.55
N ALA A 192 9.67 -6.38 10.53
CA ALA A 192 8.59 -5.43 10.28
C ALA A 192 8.32 -5.23 8.78
N ILE A 193 9.35 -5.25 7.93
CA ILE A 193 9.23 -5.06 6.48
C ILE A 193 8.17 -5.97 5.82
N PRO A 194 8.17 -7.30 6.03
CA PRO A 194 7.18 -8.16 5.39
C PRO A 194 5.83 -8.16 6.13
N ALA A 195 5.72 -7.58 7.33
CA ALA A 195 4.54 -7.70 8.18
C ALA A 195 3.27 -7.13 7.53
N TYR A 196 3.40 -6.02 6.80
CA TYR A 196 2.29 -5.43 6.04
C TYR A 196 1.79 -6.39 4.95
N ALA A 197 2.69 -6.92 4.13
CA ALA A 197 2.35 -7.89 3.08
C ALA A 197 1.77 -9.20 3.65
N MET A 198 2.29 -9.67 4.79
CA MET A 198 1.80 -10.86 5.49
C MET A 198 0.39 -10.69 6.09
N GLY A 199 -0.04 -9.44 6.31
CA GLY A 199 -1.41 -9.13 6.73
C GLY A 199 -2.43 -9.35 5.62
N CYS A 200 -2.01 -9.18 4.35
CA CYS A 200 -2.89 -9.26 3.19
C CYS A 200 -2.72 -10.57 2.40
N PHE A 201 -1.51 -11.15 2.41
CA PHE A 201 -1.16 -12.28 1.55
C PHE A 201 -0.47 -13.39 2.33
N ARG A 202 -0.71 -14.63 1.87
CA ARG A 202 0.13 -15.77 2.24
C ARG A 202 1.37 -15.76 1.35
N LEU A 203 2.52 -15.45 1.94
CA LEU A 203 3.79 -15.42 1.23
C LEU A 203 4.23 -16.83 0.81
N PRO A 204 4.92 -16.97 -0.34
CA PRO A 204 5.53 -18.25 -0.72
C PRO A 204 6.49 -18.76 0.34
N VAL A 205 6.43 -20.06 0.66
CA VAL A 205 7.33 -20.68 1.64
C VAL A 205 8.79 -20.49 1.26
N THR A 206 9.11 -20.53 -0.04
CA THR A 206 10.46 -20.24 -0.54
C THR A 206 10.95 -18.85 -0.15
N LEU A 207 10.11 -17.83 -0.29
CA LEU A 207 10.46 -16.45 0.09
C LEU A 207 10.66 -16.33 1.60
N VAL A 208 9.80 -16.97 2.38
CA VAL A 208 9.93 -16.99 3.85
C VAL A 208 11.26 -17.62 4.26
N ASN A 209 11.63 -18.74 3.63
CA ASN A 209 12.90 -19.41 3.87
C ASN A 209 14.09 -18.55 3.43
N ASP A 210 14.01 -17.89 2.28
CA ASP A 210 15.06 -16.98 1.80
C ASP A 210 15.32 -15.85 2.82
N ILE A 211 14.24 -15.22 3.32
CA ILE A 211 14.32 -14.17 4.36
C ILE A 211 14.92 -14.73 5.65
N GLN A 212 14.50 -15.92 6.08
CA GLN A 212 15.05 -16.57 7.26
C GLN A 212 16.56 -16.84 7.12
N CYS A 213 17.03 -17.29 5.95
CA CYS A 213 18.45 -17.48 5.68
C CYS A 213 19.20 -16.15 5.78
N MET A 214 18.71 -15.08 5.14
CA MET A 214 19.33 -13.75 5.24
C MET A 214 19.43 -13.23 6.67
N ILE A 215 18.39 -13.43 7.49
CA ILE A 215 18.42 -13.03 8.90
C ILE A 215 19.40 -13.89 9.69
N SER A 216 19.40 -15.21 9.45
CA SER A 216 20.32 -16.13 10.11
C SER A 216 21.77 -15.78 9.79
N ASP A 217 22.05 -15.50 8.52
CA ASP A 217 23.37 -15.08 8.07
C ASP A 217 23.75 -13.77 8.77
N PHE A 218 22.92 -12.73 8.70
CA PHE A 218 23.22 -11.45 9.37
C PHE A 218 23.42 -11.60 10.89
N TRP A 219 22.67 -12.49 11.54
CA TRP A 219 22.77 -12.75 12.98
C TRP A 219 24.10 -13.39 13.36
N TRP A 220 24.53 -14.42 12.62
CA TRP A 220 25.72 -15.19 12.94
C TRP A 220 27.00 -14.59 12.38
N HIS A 221 26.94 -13.99 11.19
CA HIS A 221 28.12 -13.41 10.55
C HIS A 221 28.58 -12.18 11.31
N ASN A 222 29.89 -12.03 11.49
CA ASN A 222 30.47 -10.79 11.97
C ASN A 222 31.96 -10.78 11.56
N ARG A 223 32.47 -9.65 11.08
CA ARG A 223 33.87 -9.46 10.64
C ARG A 223 34.39 -10.52 9.65
N GLY A 224 34.26 -10.28 8.35
CA GLY A 224 35.12 -10.86 7.30
C GLY A 224 35.26 -12.38 7.22
N SER A 225 34.50 -13.15 8.01
CA SER A 225 34.57 -14.60 8.14
C SER A 225 33.16 -15.16 8.26
N ARG A 226 32.89 -16.23 7.51
CA ARG A 226 31.68 -17.05 7.66
C ARG A 226 31.72 -17.67 9.05
N LYS A 227 30.76 -17.33 9.91
CA LYS A 227 30.63 -17.97 11.22
C LYS A 227 29.68 -19.15 11.14
N ILE A 228 29.97 -20.18 11.93
CA ILE A 228 29.14 -21.37 12.08
C ILE A 228 27.81 -20.96 12.73
N HIS A 229 26.70 -21.50 12.21
CA HIS A 229 25.38 -21.33 12.83
C HIS A 229 25.26 -22.28 14.03
N TRP A 230 25.63 -21.79 15.21
CA TRP A 230 25.71 -22.60 16.44
C TRP A 230 24.36 -23.11 16.95
N VAL A 231 23.29 -22.36 16.69
CA VAL A 231 21.95 -22.69 17.16
C VAL A 231 20.98 -22.67 15.98
N ALA A 232 20.17 -23.72 15.89
CA ALA A 232 19.14 -23.84 14.88
C ALA A 232 18.12 -22.69 14.99
N TRP A 233 17.68 -22.17 13.84
CA TRP A 233 16.81 -21.00 13.77
C TRP A 233 15.54 -21.11 14.61
N HIS A 234 14.88 -22.28 14.61
CA HIS A 234 13.65 -22.49 15.39
C HIS A 234 13.86 -22.28 16.89
N ARG A 235 15.06 -22.55 17.44
CA ARG A 235 15.38 -22.27 18.85
C ARG A 235 15.56 -20.78 19.10
N LEU A 236 16.10 -20.04 18.14
CA LEU A 236 16.20 -18.58 18.22
C LEU A 236 14.82 -17.89 18.23
N CYS A 237 13.79 -18.56 17.70
CA CYS A 237 12.42 -18.04 17.71
C CYS A 237 11.69 -18.19 19.05
N ILE A 238 12.17 -19.03 19.96
CA ILE A 238 11.55 -19.25 21.28
C ILE A 238 11.65 -17.96 22.11
N ARG A 239 10.57 -17.62 22.83
CA ARG A 239 10.53 -16.43 23.71
C ARG A 239 10.96 -16.81 25.12
N LYS A 240 11.82 -15.99 25.73
CA LYS A 240 12.11 -15.95 27.19
C LYS A 240 12.63 -17.25 27.85
N GLU A 241 12.83 -18.34 27.12
CA GLU A 241 13.38 -19.62 27.61
C GLU A 241 14.64 -20.04 26.81
N GLY A 242 15.65 -19.17 26.77
CA GLY A 242 16.92 -19.46 26.07
C GLY A 242 16.92 -19.22 24.54
N GLY A 243 15.84 -18.67 23.99
CA GLY A 243 15.77 -18.18 22.61
C GLY A 243 15.85 -16.65 22.51
N MET A 244 16.08 -16.13 21.30
CA MET A 244 16.19 -14.68 21.05
C MET A 244 14.82 -14.02 20.81
N GLY A 245 13.72 -14.78 20.80
CA GLY A 245 12.38 -14.27 20.53
C GLY A 245 12.21 -13.70 19.12
N PHE A 246 12.97 -14.19 18.14
CA PHE A 246 12.72 -13.88 16.73
C PHE A 246 11.38 -14.46 16.29
N ARG A 247 10.71 -13.82 15.31
CA ARG A 247 9.45 -14.35 14.79
C ARG A 247 9.73 -15.48 13.81
N ASP A 248 9.07 -16.62 14.02
CA ASP A 248 8.86 -17.57 12.92
C ASP A 248 7.92 -16.89 11.92
N LEU A 249 8.48 -16.49 10.78
CA LEU A 249 7.78 -15.75 9.74
C LEU A 249 6.65 -16.56 9.10
N LYS A 250 6.76 -17.89 9.04
CA LYS A 250 5.71 -18.77 8.49
C LYS A 250 4.52 -18.82 9.44
N ALA A 251 4.78 -19.06 10.73
CA ALA A 251 3.74 -19.06 11.76
C ALA A 251 3.11 -17.67 11.90
N PHE A 252 3.92 -16.62 11.88
CA PHE A 252 3.47 -15.23 11.98
C PHE A 252 2.58 -14.81 10.81
N ASN A 253 2.91 -15.18 9.57
CA ASN A 253 2.06 -14.90 8.41
C ASN A 253 0.71 -15.63 8.53
N GLY A 254 0.71 -16.90 8.97
CA GLY A 254 -0.52 -17.63 9.24
C GLY A 254 -1.39 -16.96 10.29
N ALA A 255 -0.79 -16.53 11.41
CA ALA A 255 -1.49 -15.83 12.49
C ALA A 255 -2.07 -14.48 12.03
N MET A 256 -1.35 -13.72 11.21
CA MET A 256 -1.82 -12.45 10.66
C MET A 256 -3.07 -12.63 9.78
N LEU A 257 -3.08 -13.64 8.91
CA LEU A 257 -4.24 -13.94 8.07
C LEU A 257 -5.41 -14.48 8.89
N ALA A 258 -5.14 -15.36 9.85
CA ALA A 258 -6.15 -15.87 10.77
C ALA A 258 -6.81 -14.75 11.59
N LYS A 259 -6.04 -13.73 11.99
CA LYS A 259 -6.56 -12.53 12.65
C LYS A 259 -7.56 -11.78 11.76
N GLN A 260 -7.31 -11.68 10.46
CA GLN A 260 -8.26 -11.05 9.52
C GLN A 260 -9.54 -11.88 9.38
N ILE A 261 -9.41 -13.20 9.26
CA ILE A 261 -10.57 -14.12 9.21
C ILE A 261 -11.40 -13.98 10.50
N TRP A 262 -10.74 -14.00 11.66
CA TRP A 262 -11.40 -13.84 12.96
C TRP A 262 -12.16 -12.50 13.06
N ARG A 263 -11.58 -11.41 12.54
CA ARG A 263 -12.27 -10.11 12.50
C ARG A 263 -13.52 -10.14 11.63
N LEU A 264 -13.48 -10.79 10.47
CA LEU A 264 -14.66 -10.94 9.61
C LEU A 264 -15.79 -11.70 10.31
N PHE A 265 -15.46 -12.74 11.09
CA PHE A 265 -16.45 -13.48 11.86
C PHE A 265 -17.00 -12.71 13.06
N THR A 266 -16.16 -11.94 13.75
CA THR A 266 -16.54 -11.24 15.00
C THR A 266 -17.14 -9.85 14.78
N LYS A 267 -16.91 -9.23 13.62
CA LYS A 267 -17.40 -7.90 13.27
C LYS A 267 -17.96 -7.90 11.84
N PRO A 268 -19.15 -8.47 11.62
CA PRO A 268 -19.74 -8.60 10.28
C PRO A 268 -20.01 -7.25 9.60
N GLU A 269 -20.31 -6.20 10.37
CA GLU A 269 -20.52 -4.83 9.87
C GLU A 269 -19.21 -4.05 9.63
N SER A 270 -18.05 -4.67 9.92
CA SER A 270 -16.77 -4.03 9.65
C SER A 270 -16.43 -4.18 8.17
N LEU A 271 -16.43 -3.07 7.44
CA LEU A 271 -15.99 -2.98 6.04
C LEU A 271 -14.46 -3.20 5.83
N LEU A 272 -13.78 -3.82 6.79
CA LEU A 272 -12.31 -3.94 6.97
C LEU A 272 -11.57 -2.63 7.29
N SER A 273 -11.08 -2.58 8.54
CA SER A 273 -9.73 -2.09 8.92
C SER A 273 -9.14 -2.98 10.02
#